data_AF-A0A0A8Z1U5-F1
#
_entry.id   AF-A0A0A8Z1U5-F1
#
_cell.length_a   1.000
_cell.length_b   1.000
_cell.length_c   1.000
_cell.angle_alpha   90.00
_cell.angle_beta   90.00
_cell.angle_gamma   90.00
#
_symmetry.space_group_name_H-M   'P 1'
#
loop_
_entity.id
_entity.type
_entity.pdbx_description
1 polymer ?
#
loop_
_entity_poly.entity_id
_entity_poly.type
_entity_poly.pdbx_seq_one_letter_code
_entity_poly.pdbx_strand_id
1 'polypeptide(L)'
;MLEQFEDVIYYRCDQHEGFYFLTSQERLMVFDSEFDGGGRVQGDLTFYELGGHRVASPPGAGQEVAGRYLVESEGRLLMVKRFISPGRGTVSFQILTLQWTSNKPYWQSSSTVLTGQLLFVGRGCSRAFHTGRSCPGFIYFLDDAEGFHEVPRSEKQYRCSDAGWCCYSTQYIEKRWPQGPRPDCPPWIWLFH
;
A
#
# COMPACT_ATOMS: atom_id res chain seq x y z
N MET A 1 3.36 -11.12 -18.42
CA MET A 1 2.91 -11.20 -17.01
C MET A 1 1.50 -10.63 -16.97
N LEU A 2 0.51 -11.40 -16.54
CA LEU A 2 -0.87 -10.91 -16.42
C LEU A 2 -0.92 -9.80 -15.36
N GLU A 3 -1.69 -8.76 -15.61
CA GLU A 3 -1.95 -7.71 -14.61
C GLU A 3 -2.65 -8.33 -13.40
N GLN A 4 -2.11 -8.09 -12.19
CA GLN A 4 -2.63 -8.63 -10.94
C GLN A 4 -3.09 -7.48 -10.04
N PHE A 5 -4.21 -7.67 -9.34
CA PHE A 5 -4.60 -6.79 -8.25
C PHE A 5 -3.63 -6.94 -7.07
N GLU A 6 -3.07 -5.83 -6.61
CA GLU A 6 -2.16 -5.79 -5.47
C GLU A 6 -2.85 -5.34 -4.19
N ASP A 7 -3.82 -4.43 -4.28
CA ASP A 7 -4.54 -3.92 -3.12
C ASP A 7 -5.97 -3.43 -3.44
N VAL A 8 -6.79 -3.30 -2.40
CA VAL A 8 -8.15 -2.75 -2.47
C VAL A 8 -8.47 -1.93 -1.21
N ILE A 9 -9.20 -0.83 -1.39
CA ILE A 9 -9.74 -0.02 -0.29
C ILE A 9 -11.13 0.51 -0.65
N TYR A 10 -12.01 0.65 0.34
CA TYR A 10 -13.22 1.47 0.20
C TYR A 10 -12.85 2.93 0.46
N TYR A 11 -13.18 3.83 -0.47
CA TYR A 11 -12.83 5.24 -0.37
C TYR A 11 -13.94 6.09 -1.00
N ARG A 12 -14.11 7.31 -0.45
CA ARG A 12 -15.10 8.29 -0.92
C ARG A 12 -14.38 9.60 -1.24
N CYS A 13 -14.60 10.12 -2.44
CA CYS A 13 -14.23 11.48 -2.82
C CYS A 13 -15.33 12.12 -3.68
N ASP A 14 -15.10 13.35 -4.14
CA ASP A 14 -16.09 14.08 -4.95
C ASP A 14 -16.44 13.39 -6.27
N GLN A 15 -15.56 12.51 -6.78
CA GLN A 15 -15.73 11.82 -8.06
C GLN A 15 -16.43 10.47 -7.92
N HIS A 16 -16.14 9.72 -6.84
CA HIS A 16 -16.56 8.33 -6.68
C HIS A 16 -16.77 7.99 -5.21
N GLU A 17 -17.63 7.00 -5.00
CA GLU A 17 -17.83 6.36 -3.70
C GLU A 17 -17.89 4.85 -3.89
N GLY A 18 -16.84 4.15 -3.45
CA GLY A 18 -16.82 2.71 -3.55
C GLY A 18 -15.45 2.09 -3.41
N PHE A 19 -15.23 0.97 -4.09
CA PHE A 19 -14.02 0.17 -3.97
C PHE A 19 -13.00 0.55 -5.04
N TYR A 20 -11.80 0.92 -4.60
CA TYR A 20 -10.65 1.21 -5.44
C TYR A 20 -9.72 0.01 -5.41
N PHE A 21 -9.51 -0.58 -6.58
CA PHE A 21 -8.58 -1.69 -6.79
C PHE A 21 -7.31 -1.16 -7.46
N LEU A 22 -6.16 -1.48 -6.88
CA LEU A 22 -4.84 -1.15 -7.40
C LEU A 22 -4.21 -2.34 -8.09
N THR A 23 -3.61 -2.13 -9.26
CA THR A 23 -2.92 -3.18 -10.00
C THR A 23 -1.39 -3.06 -9.89
N SER A 24 -0.69 -4.14 -10.27
CA SER A 24 0.77 -4.17 -10.37
C SER A 24 1.37 -3.21 -11.41
N GLN A 25 0.53 -2.63 -12.28
CA GLN A 25 0.89 -1.60 -13.25
C GLN A 25 0.47 -0.19 -12.79
N GLU A 26 0.10 -0.02 -11.52
CA GLU A 26 -0.31 1.26 -10.91
C GLU A 26 -1.61 1.83 -11.47
N ARG A 27 -2.41 0.99 -12.14
CA ARG A 27 -3.75 1.34 -12.62
C ARG A 27 -4.76 1.29 -11.48
N LEU A 28 -5.82 2.07 -11.63
CA LEU A 28 -6.98 2.03 -10.75
C LEU A 28 -8.18 1.49 -11.49
N MET A 29 -8.89 0.60 -10.82
CA MET A 29 -10.23 0.17 -11.17
C MET A 29 -11.13 0.60 -10.03
N VAL A 30 -12.16 1.38 -10.33
CA VAL A 30 -13.09 1.93 -9.35
C VAL A 30 -14.45 1.29 -9.56
N PHE A 31 -14.96 0.63 -8.53
CA PHE A 31 -16.30 0.09 -8.48
C PHE A 31 -17.15 1.02 -7.60
N ASP A 32 -17.96 1.87 -8.23
CA ASP A 32 -18.88 2.78 -7.56
C ASP A 32 -20.04 1.98 -6.99
N SER A 33 -20.04 1.77 -5.68
CA SER A 33 -20.93 0.82 -5.04
C SER A 33 -22.23 1.49 -4.58
N GLU A 34 -23.35 0.93 -5.00
CA GLU A 34 -24.70 1.20 -4.51
C GLU A 34 -25.19 0.01 -3.67
N PHE A 35 -25.59 0.28 -2.43
CA PHE A 35 -26.15 -0.73 -1.54
C PHE A 35 -27.67 -0.73 -1.68
N ASP A 36 -28.25 -1.82 -2.18
CA ASP A 36 -29.67 -2.03 -1.96
C ASP A 36 -29.87 -2.39 -0.47
N GLY A 37 -30.91 -1.86 0.17
CA GLY A 37 -31.17 -2.13 1.60
C GLY A 37 -31.37 -3.60 1.97
N GLY A 38 -31.28 -4.52 0.99
CA GLY A 38 -31.26 -5.98 1.14
C GLY A 38 -29.86 -6.60 1.17
N GLY A 39 -28.80 -5.80 1.16
CA GLY A 39 -27.41 -6.26 1.31
C GLY A 39 -26.75 -6.72 0.01
N ARG A 40 -27.36 -6.51 -1.16
CA ARG A 40 -26.65 -6.68 -2.44
C ARG A 40 -25.93 -5.39 -2.77
N VAL A 41 -24.70 -5.53 -3.25
CA VAL A 41 -23.91 -4.41 -3.76
C VAL A 41 -23.98 -4.46 -5.28
N GLN A 42 -24.49 -3.38 -5.88
CA GLN A 42 -24.50 -3.15 -7.32
C GLN A 42 -23.67 -1.91 -7.62
N GLY A 43 -23.33 -1.66 -8.87
CA GLY A 43 -22.46 -0.53 -9.17
C GLY A 43 -21.88 -0.53 -10.58
N ASP A 44 -21.35 0.63 -10.94
CA ASP A 44 -20.61 0.82 -12.17
C ASP A 44 -19.12 0.59 -11.95
N LEU A 45 -18.46 0.09 -12.98
CA LEU A 45 -17.06 -0.29 -12.92
C LEU A 45 -16.26 0.49 -13.96
N THR A 46 -15.36 1.37 -13.48
CA THR A 46 -14.56 2.26 -14.31
C THR A 46 -13.08 1.91 -14.21
N PHE A 47 -12.42 1.81 -15.37
CA PHE A 47 -10.98 1.57 -15.46
C PHE A 47 -10.25 2.85 -15.81
N TYR A 48 -9.24 3.18 -15.00
CA TYR A 48 -8.38 4.34 -15.21
C TYR A 48 -6.97 3.91 -15.58
N GLU A 49 -6.55 4.31 -16.77
CA GLU A 49 -5.16 4.30 -17.20
C GLU A 49 -4.48 5.57 -16.65
N LEU A 50 -3.73 5.43 -15.56
CA LEU A 50 -3.02 6.56 -14.96
C LEU A 50 -1.70 6.73 -15.70
N GLY A 51 -1.70 7.67 -16.65
CA GLY A 51 -0.54 7.95 -17.49
C GLY A 51 0.68 8.35 -16.67
N GLY A 52 1.78 7.61 -16.89
CA GLY A 52 3.17 8.05 -16.75
C GLY A 52 3.46 9.01 -15.60
N HIS A 53 3.39 8.53 -14.36
CA HIS A 53 4.28 9.09 -13.37
C HIS A 53 5.68 8.88 -13.92
N ARG A 54 6.42 9.96 -14.22
CA ARG A 54 7.87 9.87 -14.27
C ARG A 54 8.22 9.19 -12.96
N VAL A 55 8.67 7.94 -13.03
CA VAL A 55 9.06 7.15 -11.87
C VAL A 55 9.84 8.11 -11.00
N ALA A 56 9.26 8.50 -9.85
CA ALA A 56 9.86 9.54 -9.03
C ALA A 56 11.12 8.87 -8.47
N SER A 57 12.21 9.10 -9.19
CA SER A 57 13.42 8.27 -9.25
C SER A 57 13.14 6.79 -9.55
N PRO A 58 13.75 6.17 -10.59
CA PRO A 58 13.80 4.71 -10.64
C PRO A 58 14.28 4.16 -9.29
N PRO A 59 13.87 2.94 -8.92
CA PRO A 59 14.45 2.27 -7.77
C PRO A 59 15.97 2.44 -7.84
N GLY A 60 16.62 2.77 -6.71
CA GLY A 60 18.08 2.82 -6.67
C GLY A 60 18.64 1.52 -7.27
N ALA A 61 19.78 1.58 -7.96
CA ALA A 61 20.30 0.43 -8.71
C ALA A 61 20.23 -0.89 -7.90
N GLY A 62 19.49 -1.88 -8.40
CA GLY A 62 19.26 -3.16 -7.73
C GLY A 62 18.07 -3.24 -6.76
N GLN A 63 17.18 -2.25 -6.76
CA GLN A 63 15.92 -2.28 -6.01
C GLN A 63 14.75 -2.80 -6.85
N GLU A 64 13.84 -3.51 -6.20
CA GLU A 64 12.63 -4.10 -6.79
C GLU A 64 11.37 -3.65 -6.03
N VAL A 65 10.24 -3.53 -6.72
CA VAL A 65 8.95 -3.23 -6.08
C VAL A 65 8.41 -4.52 -5.45
N ALA A 66 8.31 -4.56 -4.13
CA ALA A 66 7.74 -5.70 -3.42
C ALA A 66 6.21 -5.64 -3.28
N GLY A 67 5.64 -4.43 -3.37
CA GLY A 67 4.22 -4.24 -3.28
C GLY A 67 3.82 -2.77 -3.28
N ARG A 68 2.53 -2.55 -3.48
CA ARG A 68 1.89 -1.25 -3.45
C ARG A 68 0.64 -1.35 -2.59
N TYR A 69 0.44 -0.36 -1.74
CA TYR A 69 -0.62 -0.36 -0.75
C TYR A 69 -1.48 0.90 -0.91
N LEU A 70 -2.79 0.75 -0.85
CA LEU A 70 -3.74 1.86 -0.79
C LEU A 70 -4.05 2.20 0.65
N VAL A 71 -3.92 3.46 1.03
CA VAL A 71 -4.24 3.93 2.38
C VAL A 71 -4.94 5.29 2.31
N GLU A 72 -6.05 5.43 3.01
CA GLU A 72 -6.69 6.71 3.22
C GLU A 72 -6.04 7.43 4.41
N SER A 73 -5.61 8.68 4.21
CA SER A 73 -5.06 9.54 5.25
C SER A 73 -5.56 10.96 5.07
N GLU A 74 -6.19 11.52 6.10
CA GLU A 74 -6.75 12.89 6.08
C GLU A 74 -7.68 13.16 4.88
N GLY A 75 -8.53 12.18 4.54
CA GLY A 75 -9.46 12.28 3.40
C GLY A 75 -8.79 12.24 2.04
N ARG A 76 -7.52 11.82 1.96
CA ARG A 76 -6.77 11.64 0.70
C ARG A 76 -6.40 10.18 0.53
N LEU A 77 -6.61 9.66 -0.67
CA LEU A 77 -6.14 8.33 -1.03
C LEU A 77 -4.65 8.37 -1.43
N LEU A 78 -3.85 7.55 -0.76
CA LEU A 78 -2.42 7.41 -0.99
C LEU A 78 -2.09 6.03 -1.54
N MET A 79 -1.12 5.96 -2.45
CA MET A 79 -0.37 4.74 -2.76
C MET A 79 0.97 4.76 -2.04
N VAL A 80 1.23 3.76 -1.22
CA VAL A 80 2.54 3.50 -0.62
C VAL A 80 3.22 2.39 -1.40
N LYS A 81 4.28 2.71 -2.13
CA LYS A 81 5.12 1.75 -2.84
C LYS A 81 6.29 1.33 -1.96
N ARG A 82 6.51 0.03 -1.85
CA ARG A 82 7.59 -0.57 -1.05
C ARG A 82 8.68 -1.12 -1.96
N PHE A 83 9.90 -0.69 -1.72
CA PHE A 83 11.08 -1.19 -2.43
C PHE A 83 11.89 -2.12 -1.54
N ILE A 84 12.39 -3.20 -2.13
CA ILE A 84 13.32 -4.11 -1.50
C ILE A 84 14.64 -4.18 -2.27
N SER A 85 15.67 -4.71 -1.62
CA SER A 85 16.88 -5.16 -2.29
C SER A 85 17.13 -6.64 -1.98
N PRO A 86 17.61 -7.44 -2.96
CA PRO A 86 17.96 -8.83 -2.74
C PRO A 86 18.90 -9.01 -1.53
N GLY A 87 18.57 -9.97 -0.66
CA GLY A 87 19.32 -10.26 0.57
C GLY A 87 19.19 -9.21 1.69
N ARG A 88 18.62 -8.04 1.41
CA ARG A 88 18.41 -6.96 2.39
C ARG A 88 16.95 -6.72 2.74
N GLY A 89 15.98 -7.26 1.99
CA GLY A 89 14.55 -6.99 2.20
C GLY A 89 14.23 -5.51 1.98
N THR A 90 13.30 -4.95 2.75
CA THR A 90 12.80 -3.57 2.57
C THR A 90 13.89 -2.54 2.80
N VAL A 91 14.00 -1.59 1.86
CA VAL A 91 15.05 -0.55 1.83
C VAL A 91 14.53 0.86 1.65
N SER A 92 13.32 1.06 1.13
CA SER A 92 12.71 2.39 1.05
C SER A 92 11.21 2.31 0.72
N PHE A 93 10.55 3.44 0.89
CA PHE A 93 9.16 3.65 0.51
C PHE A 93 9.00 4.91 -0.34
N GLN A 94 8.02 4.89 -1.22
CA GLN A 94 7.56 6.05 -1.97
C GLN A 94 6.06 6.24 -1.76
N ILE A 95 5.64 7.48 -1.58
CA ILE A 95 4.23 7.82 -1.38
C ILE A 95 3.76 8.71 -2.52
N LEU A 96 2.65 8.30 -3.12
CA LEU A 96 1.92 9.05 -4.11
C LEU A 96 0.51 9.33 -3.59
N THR A 97 -0.01 10.51 -3.86
CA THR A 97 -1.40 10.89 -3.57
C THR A 97 -2.21 10.82 -4.85
N LEU A 98 -3.42 10.27 -4.78
CA LEU A 98 -4.37 10.32 -5.87
C LEU A 98 -4.88 11.76 -6.04
N GLN A 99 -4.78 12.29 -7.25
CA GLN A 99 -5.27 13.60 -7.62
C GLN A 99 -6.21 13.50 -8.82
N TRP A 100 -7.10 14.47 -8.97
CA TRP A 100 -8.08 14.52 -10.06
C TRP A 100 -7.94 15.82 -10.85
N THR A 101 -7.85 15.72 -12.18
CA THR A 101 -7.97 16.86 -13.10
C THR A 101 -9.12 16.59 -14.07
N SER A 102 -10.22 17.34 -13.96
CA SER A 102 -11.39 17.19 -14.84
C SER A 102 -11.82 15.72 -15.05
N ASN A 103 -12.02 15.00 -13.94
CA ASN A 103 -12.38 13.56 -13.88
C ASN A 103 -11.32 12.58 -14.40
N LYS A 104 -10.08 13.03 -14.62
CA LYS A 104 -8.95 12.15 -14.94
C LYS A 104 -8.06 12.03 -13.71
N PRO A 105 -7.98 10.83 -13.09
CA PRO A 105 -7.10 10.61 -11.96
C PRO A 105 -5.65 10.49 -12.41
N TYR A 106 -4.74 10.94 -11.56
CA TYR A 106 -3.31 10.75 -11.71
C TYR A 106 -2.65 10.63 -10.33
N TRP A 107 -1.56 9.87 -10.27
CA TRP A 107 -0.74 9.81 -9.08
C TRP A 107 0.17 11.05 -9.01
N GLN A 108 0.37 11.59 -7.81
CA GLN A 108 1.29 12.69 -7.57
C GLN A 108 2.21 12.35 -6.39
N SER A 109 3.53 12.36 -6.61
CA SER A 109 4.52 12.19 -5.53
C SER A 109 4.31 13.23 -4.44
N SER A 110 4.14 12.78 -3.19
CA SER A 110 3.81 13.67 -2.08
C SER A 110 4.60 13.30 -0.82
N SER A 111 5.70 14.00 -0.57
CA SER A 111 6.52 13.79 0.63
C SER A 111 5.97 14.48 1.87
N THR A 112 5.17 15.54 1.70
CA THR A 112 4.69 16.40 2.79
C THR A 112 3.52 15.79 3.57
N VAL A 113 2.78 14.87 2.96
CA VAL A 113 1.57 14.25 3.52
C VAL A 113 1.83 13.46 4.80
N LEU A 114 3.09 13.08 5.06
CA LEU A 114 3.43 12.24 6.20
C LEU A 114 3.77 12.97 7.49
N THR A 115 3.85 14.30 7.49
CA THR A 115 4.18 15.02 8.74
C THR A 115 3.09 14.76 9.79
N GLY A 116 3.48 14.18 10.92
CA GLY A 116 2.55 13.83 12.00
C GLY A 116 1.65 12.60 11.72
N GLN A 117 1.91 11.81 10.68
CA GLN A 117 1.11 10.62 10.34
C GLN A 117 1.83 9.31 10.68
N LEU A 118 1.07 8.32 11.13
CA LEU A 118 1.48 6.91 11.20
C LEU A 118 0.69 6.13 10.15
N LEU A 119 1.38 5.50 9.21
CA LEU A 119 0.78 4.57 8.25
C LEU A 119 1.08 3.15 8.67
N PHE A 120 0.06 2.33 8.77
CA PHE A 120 0.16 0.88 8.89
C PHE A 120 -0.20 0.31 7.53
N VAL A 121 0.76 -0.28 6.82
CA VAL A 121 0.55 -0.79 5.47
C VAL A 121 0.47 -2.31 5.46
N GLY A 122 -0.48 -2.81 4.71
CA GLY A 122 -0.72 -4.23 4.47
C GLY A 122 -1.84 -4.40 3.45
N ARG A 123 -1.73 -5.41 2.60
CA ARG A 123 -2.74 -5.68 1.55
C ARG A 123 -4.15 -5.81 2.16
N GLY A 124 -5.10 -5.04 1.64
CA GLY A 124 -6.51 -4.98 2.00
C GLY A 124 -6.81 -4.37 3.38
N CYS A 125 -5.79 -3.96 4.13
CA CYS A 125 -5.95 -3.61 5.54
C CYS A 125 -5.12 -2.39 5.99
N SER A 126 -4.57 -1.63 5.06
CA SER A 126 -3.80 -0.44 5.41
C SER A 126 -4.65 0.60 6.15
N ARG A 127 -4.04 1.33 7.09
CA ARG A 127 -4.69 2.36 7.92
C ARG A 127 -3.73 3.52 8.19
N ALA A 128 -4.28 4.72 8.35
CA ALA A 128 -3.53 5.92 8.74
C ALA A 128 -4.05 6.49 10.06
N PHE A 129 -3.14 7.05 10.87
CA PHE A 129 -3.48 7.75 12.11
C PHE A 129 -2.72 9.07 12.22
N HIS A 130 -3.45 10.14 12.52
CA HIS A 130 -2.84 11.43 12.84
C HIS A 130 -2.38 11.45 14.31
N THR A 131 -1.12 11.81 14.55
CA THR A 131 -0.53 11.83 15.89
C THR A 131 -0.84 13.10 16.70
N GLY A 132 -1.37 14.15 16.05
CA GLY A 132 -1.56 15.47 16.68
C GLY A 132 -0.25 16.20 16.98
N ARG A 133 0.89 15.70 16.50
CA ARG A 133 2.23 16.22 16.79
C ARG A 133 2.99 16.49 15.50
N SER A 134 3.88 17.47 15.54
CA SER A 134 4.85 17.74 14.46
C SER A 134 6.02 16.76 14.48
N CYS A 135 5.74 15.46 14.52
CA CYS A 135 6.75 14.42 14.39
C CYS A 135 6.98 14.05 12.91
N PRO A 136 8.13 13.43 12.57
CA PRO A 136 8.27 12.76 11.28
C PRO A 136 7.15 11.74 11.07
N GLY A 137 6.85 11.45 9.81
CA GLY A 137 5.92 10.37 9.50
C GLY A 137 6.59 9.00 9.57
N PHE A 138 5.83 8.03 10.06
CA PHE A 138 6.28 6.64 10.20
C PHE A 138 5.42 5.69 9.38
N ILE A 139 6.04 4.67 8.80
CA ILE A 139 5.38 3.60 8.06
C ILE A 139 5.69 2.28 8.75
N TYR A 140 4.68 1.61 9.27
CA TYR A 140 4.73 0.27 9.84
C TYR A 140 4.28 -0.73 8.77
N PHE A 141 5.07 -1.77 8.53
CA PHE A 141 4.84 -2.70 7.42
C PHE A 141 5.05 -4.14 7.84
N LEU A 142 4.27 -5.02 7.22
CA LEU A 142 4.31 -6.46 7.45
C LEU A 142 5.13 -7.15 6.35
N ASP A 143 5.59 -8.38 6.60
CA ASP A 143 6.23 -9.21 5.58
C ASP A 143 5.13 -9.90 4.73
N ASP A 144 4.38 -9.09 3.97
CA ASP A 144 3.24 -9.52 3.15
C ASP A 144 3.57 -9.57 1.64
N ALA A 145 4.86 -9.50 1.31
CA ALA A 145 5.35 -9.62 -0.05
C ALA A 145 5.33 -11.10 -0.49
N GLU A 146 4.16 -11.59 -0.89
CA GLU A 146 4.08 -12.83 -1.66
C GLU A 146 4.60 -12.54 -3.08
N GLY A 147 5.75 -13.11 -3.48
CA GLY A 147 6.14 -13.03 -4.90
C GLY A 147 7.62 -13.11 -5.29
N PHE A 148 8.60 -13.18 -4.37
CA PHE A 148 9.97 -13.48 -4.80
C PHE A 148 10.13 -14.99 -5.04
N HIS A 149 9.78 -15.44 -6.25
CA HIS A 149 10.20 -16.72 -6.82
C HIS A 149 11.74 -16.75 -6.80
N GLU A 150 12.42 -17.65 -6.08
CA GLU A 150 12.94 -18.93 -6.61
C GLU A 150 13.34 -19.93 -5.50
N VAL A 151 12.73 -19.89 -4.30
CA VAL A 151 13.00 -20.94 -3.30
C VAL A 151 11.84 -21.94 -3.30
N PRO A 152 12.05 -23.22 -3.66
CA PRO A 152 11.00 -24.22 -3.59
C PRO A 152 10.47 -24.29 -2.15
N ARG A 153 9.17 -24.09 -2.03
CA ARG A 153 8.43 -24.15 -0.77
C ARG A 153 8.47 -25.59 -0.26
N SER A 154 9.13 -25.83 0.87
CA SER A 154 8.62 -26.85 1.79
C SER A 154 7.44 -26.24 2.54
N GLU A 155 6.43 -27.05 2.81
CA GLU A 155 5.12 -26.62 3.30
C GLU A 155 5.21 -25.69 4.52
N LYS A 156 4.58 -24.50 4.41
CA LYS A 156 4.29 -23.54 5.50
C LYS A 156 5.50 -22.90 6.21
N GLN A 157 6.18 -21.99 5.53
CA GLN A 157 7.06 -21.02 6.21
C GLN A 157 6.64 -19.60 5.86
N TYR A 158 5.82 -18.97 6.71
CA TYR A 158 5.59 -17.53 6.65
C TYR A 158 6.88 -16.82 7.07
N ARG A 159 7.43 -16.00 6.16
CA ARG A 159 8.56 -15.13 6.49
C ARG A 159 7.98 -13.97 7.28
N CYS A 160 8.43 -13.78 8.52
CA CYS A 160 8.19 -12.55 9.30
C CYS A 160 9.47 -11.72 9.39
N SER A 161 10.46 -12.03 8.54
CA SER A 161 11.82 -11.49 8.61
C SER A 161 11.95 -10.09 8.05
N ASP A 162 10.99 -9.68 7.20
CA ASP A 162 10.98 -8.38 6.55
C ASP A 162 9.79 -7.51 6.98
N ALA A 163 9.37 -7.65 8.22
CA ALA A 163 8.46 -6.69 8.85
C ALA A 163 9.28 -5.64 9.60
N GLY A 164 8.81 -4.40 9.63
CA GLY A 164 9.50 -3.34 10.34
C GLY A 164 8.70 -2.05 10.44
N TRP A 165 9.41 -0.99 10.78
CA TRP A 165 8.92 0.37 10.65
C TRP A 165 9.97 1.24 9.95
N CYS A 166 9.52 2.33 9.32
CA CYS A 166 10.35 3.27 8.58
C CYS A 166 10.06 4.70 9.04
N CYS A 167 11.10 5.49 9.34
CA CYS A 167 11.00 6.95 9.44
C CYS A 167 11.12 7.54 8.05
N TYR A 168 10.02 8.03 7.47
CA TYR A 168 9.96 8.36 6.04
C TYR A 168 10.88 9.52 5.64
N SER A 169 11.07 10.51 6.51
CA SER A 169 11.93 11.67 6.22
C SER A 169 13.40 11.28 6.02
N THR A 170 13.86 10.24 6.71
CA THR A 170 15.24 9.74 6.64
C THR A 170 15.36 8.45 5.82
N GLN A 171 14.23 7.84 5.46
CA GLN A 171 14.15 6.47 4.95
C GLN A 171 14.88 5.47 5.87
N TYR A 172 14.97 5.76 7.17
CA TYR A 172 15.57 4.86 8.15
C TYR A 172 14.60 3.72 8.41
N ILE A 173 15.05 2.49 8.16
CA ILE A 173 14.26 1.27 8.34
C ILE A 173 14.81 0.47 9.50
N GLU A 174 13.91 0.08 10.39
CA GLU A 174 14.18 -0.83 11.50
C GLU A 174 13.28 -2.05 11.39
N LYS A 175 13.91 -3.22 11.20
CA LYS A 175 13.22 -4.51 11.15
C LYS A 175 13.07 -5.11 12.55
N ARG A 176 12.34 -4.41 13.40
CA ARG A 176 12.06 -4.88 14.76
C ARG A 176 10.56 -4.94 14.98
N TRP A 177 10.07 -6.16 15.01
CA TRP A 177 8.79 -6.55 15.60
C TRP A 177 9.08 -7.70 16.58
N PRO A 178 8.22 -7.95 17.58
CA PRO A 178 8.33 -9.16 18.38
C PRO A 178 8.38 -10.38 17.46
N GLN A 179 9.07 -11.44 17.90
CA GLN A 179 9.19 -12.70 17.14
C GLN A 179 7.83 -13.05 16.52
N GLY A 180 7.86 -13.27 15.20
CA GLY A 180 6.68 -13.57 14.40
C GLY A 180 5.83 -14.67 15.05
N PRO A 181 4.53 -14.70 14.77
CA PRO A 181 3.71 -15.85 15.10
C PRO A 181 4.36 -17.05 14.43
N ARG A 182 4.15 -18.23 15.02
CA ARG A 182 4.82 -19.44 14.56
C ARG A 182 4.55 -19.64 13.05
N PRO A 183 5.44 -20.34 12.32
CA PRO A 183 5.32 -20.54 10.86
C PRO A 183 4.02 -21.21 10.38
N ASP A 184 3.21 -21.74 11.30
CA ASP A 184 1.88 -22.33 11.09
C ASP A 184 0.71 -21.35 11.32
N CYS A 185 0.98 -20.09 11.67
CA CYS A 185 -0.03 -19.07 11.93
C CYS A 185 -0.29 -18.19 10.68
N PRO A 186 -1.51 -17.64 10.52
CA PRO A 186 -1.79 -16.69 9.44
C PRO A 186 -0.87 -15.46 9.50
N PRO A 187 -0.65 -14.78 8.36
CA PRO A 187 0.17 -13.56 8.34
C PRO A 187 -0.41 -12.51 9.28
N TRP A 188 0.45 -11.60 9.73
CA TRP A 188 0.00 -10.42 10.44
C TRP A 188 -1.05 -9.67 9.62
N ILE A 189 -2.06 -9.15 10.32
CA ILE A 189 -3.05 -8.25 9.76
C ILE A 189 -3.28 -7.14 10.79
N TRP A 190 -3.48 -5.93 10.30
CA TRP A 190 -3.86 -4.81 11.15
C TRP A 190 -5.32 -4.97 11.57
N LEU A 191 -5.55 -5.54 12.75
CA LEU A 191 -6.88 -5.61 13.38
C LEU A 191 -7.07 -4.39 14.28
N PHE A 192 -8.23 -3.74 14.16
CA PHE A 192 -8.70 -2.77 15.14
C PHE A 192 -10.16 -3.08 15.50
N HIS A 193 -10.46 -2.92 16.79
CA HIS A 193 -11.79 -3.00 17.39
C HIS A 193 -12.44 -1.60 17.43
#